data_AF-A0AAJ2E837-F1
#
_entry.id   AF-A0AAJ2E837-F1
#
_cell.length_a   1.000
_cell.length_b   1.000
_cell.length_c   1.000
_cell.angle_alpha   90.00
_cell.angle_beta   90.00
_cell.angle_gamma   90.00
#
_symmetry.space_group_name_H-M   'P 1'
#
loop_
_entity.id
_entity.type
_entity.pdbx_description
1 polymer ?
#
loop_
_entity_poly.entity_id
_entity_poly.type
_entity_poly.pdbx_seq_one_letter_code
_entity_poly.pdbx_strand_id
1 'polypeptide(L)'
;MTSALYGVISYSPQAWTLTSGLSFNNMLFAYPTSSGSGTYSPRNTFSGSYVANGATTEFSSNYDAANALSVTQQSVAGTWTQSSTSLTIADDGSFTGKLSGCDVSGKMLLATPGSNRNMYAVTMSVAPATSCSVPAGTTYTGNAAILFVPITGSNGYRRTVLYNVHNLNELRYAYGQLTKQ
;
A
#
# COMPACT_ATOMS: atom_id res chain seq x y z
N MET A 1 16.66 -8.92 -3.24
CA MET A 1 16.62 -7.77 -2.32
C MET A 1 15.37 -6.99 -2.63
N THR A 2 14.44 -6.87 -1.69
CA THR A 2 13.22 -6.07 -1.87
C THR A 2 13.46 -4.71 -1.22
N SER A 3 13.78 -3.70 -2.04
CA SER A 3 13.70 -2.31 -1.61
C SER A 3 12.25 -1.86 -1.65
N ALA A 4 11.85 -1.03 -0.68
CA ALA A 4 10.55 -0.38 -0.68
C ALA A 4 10.75 1.13 -0.55
N LEU A 5 10.00 1.91 -1.31
CA LEU A 5 9.96 3.36 -1.21
C LEU A 5 8.60 3.77 -0.66
N TYR A 6 8.59 4.49 0.45
CA TYR A 6 7.46 5.30 0.88
C TYR A 6 7.75 6.74 0.49
N GLY A 7 6.83 7.42 -0.19
CA GLY A 7 7.08 8.78 -0.66
C GLY A 7 5.83 9.59 -0.90
N VAL A 8 5.95 10.90 -0.69
CA VAL A 8 4.95 11.90 -1.07
C VAL A 8 5.41 12.54 -2.36
N ILE A 9 4.58 12.43 -3.40
CA ILE A 9 4.86 13.03 -4.70
C ILE A 9 3.99 14.26 -4.93
N SER A 10 4.58 15.26 -5.58
CA SER A 10 3.84 16.26 -6.33
C SER A 10 3.77 15.82 -7.78
N TYR A 11 2.64 16.04 -8.45
CA TYR A 11 2.45 15.60 -9.83
C TYR A 11 1.89 16.71 -10.71
N SER A 12 2.29 16.66 -11.97
CA SER A 12 1.71 17.37 -13.09
C SER A 12 1.09 16.35 -14.06
N PRO A 13 0.43 16.77 -15.16
CA PRO A 13 -0.20 15.83 -16.09
C PRO A 13 0.73 14.77 -16.69
N GLN A 14 2.05 15.01 -16.73
CA GLN A 14 3.02 14.13 -17.39
C GLN A 14 4.29 13.85 -16.57
N ALA A 15 4.43 14.46 -15.40
CA ALA A 15 5.63 14.33 -14.57
C ALA A 15 5.27 14.30 -13.09
N TRP A 16 6.22 13.81 -12.29
CA TRP A 16 6.13 13.84 -10.84
C TRP A 16 7.49 14.17 -10.23
N THR A 17 7.46 14.75 -9.05
CA THR A 17 8.63 15.01 -8.21
C THR A 17 8.39 14.49 -6.82
N LEU A 18 9.43 13.91 -6.22
CA LEU A 18 9.38 13.46 -4.84
C LEU A 18 9.55 14.67 -3.92
N THR A 19 8.56 14.90 -3.05
CA THR A 19 8.60 15.97 -2.05
C THR A 19 9.29 15.49 -0.77
N SER A 20 9.00 14.25 -0.38
CA SER A 20 9.65 13.57 0.75
C SER A 20 9.54 12.06 0.56
N GLY A 21 10.38 11.30 1.26
CA GLY A 21 10.31 9.85 1.23
C GLY A 21 11.35 9.15 2.09
N LEU A 22 11.11 7.86 2.31
CA LEU A 22 12.00 6.93 2.98
C LEU A 22 12.16 5.68 2.11
N SER A 23 13.40 5.36 1.80
CA SER A 23 13.77 4.10 1.16
C SER A 23 14.18 3.09 2.21
N PHE A 24 13.54 1.93 2.20
CA PHE A 24 13.81 0.83 3.12
C PHE A 24 14.67 -0.23 2.44
N ASN A 25 15.74 -0.64 3.11
CA ASN A 25 16.53 -1.80 2.72
C ASN A 25 16.24 -2.96 3.68
N ASN A 26 15.61 -4.03 3.17
CA ASN A 26 15.27 -5.25 3.91
C ASN A 26 14.54 -4.98 5.25
N MET A 27 13.75 -3.90 5.33
CA MET A 27 13.06 -3.43 6.55
C MET A 27 13.96 -3.13 7.77
N LEU A 28 15.29 -3.15 7.63
CA LEU A 28 16.23 -2.93 8.73
C LEU A 28 16.68 -1.47 8.84
N PHE A 29 16.82 -0.79 7.70
CA PHE A 29 17.28 0.59 7.63
C PHE A 29 16.36 1.42 6.75
N ALA A 30 16.06 2.63 7.20
CA ALA A 30 15.31 3.64 6.47
C ALA A 30 16.23 4.81 6.12
N TYR A 31 16.32 5.15 4.85
CA TYR A 31 17.14 6.25 4.36
C TYR A 31 16.24 7.33 3.77
N PRO A 32 16.30 8.58 4.29
CA PRO A 32 15.61 9.71 3.68
C PRO A 32 16.04 9.87 2.23
N THR A 33 15.06 10.11 1.36
CA THR A 33 15.34 10.46 -0.03
C THR A 33 15.82 11.90 -0.12
N SER A 34 16.87 12.16 -0.89
CA SER A 34 17.37 13.52 -1.13
C SER A 34 16.79 14.16 -2.38
N SER A 35 16.35 13.34 -3.34
CA SER A 35 15.67 13.79 -4.56
C SER A 35 14.90 12.64 -5.20
N GLY A 36 14.00 12.99 -6.11
CA GLY A 36 13.36 12.03 -6.99
C GLY A 36 12.44 12.71 -7.99
N SER A 37 12.36 12.15 -9.18
CA SER A 37 11.50 12.68 -10.24
C SER A 37 11.28 11.64 -11.33
N GLY A 38 10.26 11.86 -12.13
CA GLY A 38 10.00 10.99 -13.27
C GLY A 38 8.84 11.45 -14.11
N THR A 39 8.39 10.53 -14.96
CA THR A 39 7.32 10.75 -15.93
C THR A 39 6.14 9.83 -15.64
N TYR A 40 4.97 10.33 -16.04
CA TYR A 40 3.71 9.61 -15.95
C TYR A 40 2.98 9.74 -17.27
N SER A 41 2.56 8.61 -17.84
CA SER A 41 1.66 8.56 -18.97
C SER A 41 0.37 7.87 -18.51
N PRO A 42 -0.77 8.58 -18.45
CA PRO A 42 -2.02 8.01 -17.99
C PRO A 42 -2.37 6.71 -18.70
N ARG A 43 -2.70 5.68 -17.91
CA ARG A 43 -3.07 4.33 -18.39
C ARG A 43 -1.99 3.65 -19.22
N ASN A 44 -0.72 4.05 -19.07
CA ASN A 44 0.38 3.48 -19.84
C ASN A 44 1.60 3.20 -18.96
N THR A 45 2.28 4.23 -18.48
CA THR A 45 3.55 4.06 -17.76
C THR A 45 3.70 5.01 -16.57
N PHE A 46 4.43 4.54 -15.57
CA PHE A 46 4.93 5.34 -14.46
C PHE A 46 6.38 4.97 -14.21
N SER A 47 7.30 5.91 -14.41
CA SER A 47 8.73 5.66 -14.31
C SER A 47 9.48 6.85 -13.74
N GLY A 48 10.68 6.60 -13.26
CA GLY A 48 11.61 7.64 -12.83
C GLY A 48 12.62 7.08 -11.84
N SER A 49 13.17 7.98 -11.05
CA SER A 49 14.20 7.63 -10.08
C SER A 49 14.13 8.43 -8.80
N TYR A 50 14.82 7.91 -7.80
CA TYR A 50 15.03 8.59 -6.53
C TYR A 50 16.45 8.33 -6.03
N VAL A 51 16.94 9.26 -5.20
CA VAL A 51 18.25 9.13 -4.54
C VAL A 51 18.02 8.92 -3.05
N ALA A 52 18.61 7.85 -2.51
CA ALA A 52 18.64 7.57 -1.08
C ALA A 52 19.98 6.91 -0.73
N ASN A 53 20.51 7.19 0.46
CA ASN A 53 21.82 6.66 0.90
C ASN A 53 22.96 6.89 -0.11
N GLY A 54 22.94 8.04 -0.79
CA GLY A 54 23.93 8.39 -1.82
C GLY A 54 23.84 7.58 -3.12
N ALA A 55 22.81 6.75 -3.30
CA ALA A 55 22.62 5.93 -4.50
C ALA A 55 21.33 6.28 -5.22
N THR A 56 21.38 6.29 -6.56
CA THR A 56 20.20 6.43 -7.42
C THR A 56 19.56 5.08 -7.66
N THR A 57 18.24 5.00 -7.49
CA THR A 57 17.43 3.83 -7.83
C THR A 57 16.44 4.22 -8.92
N GLU A 58 16.54 3.55 -10.06
CA GLU A 58 15.62 3.68 -11.19
C GLU A 58 14.47 2.68 -11.06
N PHE A 59 13.28 3.06 -11.51
CA PHE A 59 12.15 2.16 -11.60
C PHE A 59 11.25 2.49 -12.80
N SER A 60 10.54 1.47 -13.27
CA SER A 60 9.51 1.61 -14.29
C SER A 60 8.39 0.62 -14.03
N SER A 61 7.16 1.06 -14.24
CA SER A 61 5.95 0.27 -14.08
C SER A 61 5.02 0.52 -15.26
N ASN A 62 4.50 -0.57 -15.82
CA ASN A 62 3.48 -0.53 -16.85
C ASN A 62 2.10 -0.59 -16.22
N TYR A 63 1.16 0.08 -16.87
CA TYR A 63 -0.25 -0.01 -16.53
C TYR A 63 -0.79 -1.39 -16.92
N ASP A 64 -1.44 -2.06 -15.96
CA ASP A 64 -2.19 -3.28 -16.24
C ASP A 64 -3.68 -2.92 -16.36
N ALA A 65 -4.25 -3.16 -17.54
CA ALA A 65 -5.64 -2.86 -17.82
C ALA A 65 -6.63 -3.64 -16.95
N ALA A 66 -6.25 -4.79 -16.37
CA ALA A 66 -7.08 -5.48 -15.39
C ALA A 66 -7.28 -4.66 -14.11
N ASN A 67 -6.37 -3.75 -13.79
CA ASN A 67 -6.53 -2.80 -12.67
C ASN A 67 -7.43 -1.60 -13.00
N ALA A 68 -7.89 -1.49 -14.26
CA ALA A 68 -8.91 -0.53 -14.67
C ALA A 68 -10.34 -0.95 -14.28
N LEU A 69 -10.52 -2.18 -13.81
CA LEU A 69 -11.83 -2.72 -13.48
C LEU A 69 -12.50 -1.90 -12.39
N SER A 70 -13.80 -1.66 -12.59
CA SER A 70 -14.64 -0.98 -11.61
C SER A 70 -14.66 -1.78 -10.31
N VAL A 71 -14.31 -1.12 -9.20
CA VAL A 71 -14.50 -1.66 -7.85
C VAL A 71 -15.36 -0.73 -7.02
N THR A 72 -16.11 -1.31 -6.10
CA THR A 72 -17.01 -0.61 -5.17
C THR A 72 -16.54 -0.79 -3.73
N GLN A 73 -17.19 -0.13 -2.77
CA GLN A 73 -16.90 -0.34 -1.36
C GLN A 73 -16.98 -1.82 -0.95
N GLN A 74 -17.97 -2.56 -1.46
CA GLN A 74 -18.16 -3.98 -1.15
C GLN A 74 -17.04 -4.86 -1.73
N SER A 75 -16.25 -4.33 -2.68
CA SER A 75 -15.17 -5.10 -3.30
C SER A 75 -14.05 -5.46 -2.33
N VAL A 76 -13.89 -4.74 -1.21
CA VAL A 76 -12.90 -5.09 -0.16
C VAL A 76 -13.39 -6.17 0.80
N ALA A 77 -14.69 -6.48 0.86
CA ALA A 77 -15.26 -7.39 1.83
C ALA A 77 -14.70 -8.82 1.72
N GLY A 78 -14.49 -9.48 2.86
CA GLY A 78 -14.01 -10.84 3.07
C GLY A 78 -12.58 -10.91 3.61
N THR A 79 -11.97 -12.10 3.56
CA THR A 79 -10.66 -12.39 4.15
C THR A 79 -9.53 -12.21 3.15
N TRP A 80 -8.43 -11.62 3.60
CA TRP A 80 -7.21 -11.38 2.83
C TRP A 80 -6.00 -11.80 3.66
N THR A 81 -5.04 -12.53 3.07
CA THR A 81 -3.88 -13.03 3.81
C THR A 81 -2.57 -12.94 3.02
N GLN A 82 -1.47 -12.80 3.75
CA GLN A 82 -0.11 -12.97 3.26
C GLN A 82 0.79 -13.32 4.45
N SER A 83 1.36 -14.53 4.46
CA SER A 83 2.26 -14.98 5.53
C SER A 83 1.67 -14.79 6.94
N SER A 84 2.28 -13.95 7.78
CA SER A 84 1.83 -13.63 9.15
C SER A 84 0.83 -12.46 9.24
N THR A 85 0.33 -11.99 8.10
CA THR A 85 -0.63 -10.89 8.01
C THR A 85 -1.98 -11.39 7.49
N SER A 86 -3.06 -10.96 8.14
CA SER A 86 -4.43 -11.22 7.71
C SER A 86 -5.34 -10.04 8.01
N LEU A 87 -6.33 -9.81 7.15
CA LEU A 87 -7.42 -8.86 7.39
C LEU A 87 -8.75 -9.51 7.00
N THR A 88 -9.75 -9.39 7.86
CA THR A 88 -11.14 -9.73 7.58
C THR A 88 -11.93 -8.43 7.54
N ILE A 89 -12.45 -8.09 6.35
CA ILE A 89 -13.09 -6.81 6.08
C ILE A 89 -14.58 -7.06 5.85
N ALA A 90 -15.44 -6.28 6.50
CA ALA A 90 -16.89 -6.31 6.29
C ALA A 90 -17.30 -5.41 5.10
N ASP A 91 -18.56 -5.50 4.68
CA ASP A 91 -19.09 -4.73 3.54
C ASP A 91 -19.05 -3.21 3.77
N ASP A 92 -19.14 -2.77 5.02
CA ASP A 92 -19.01 -1.37 5.41
C ASP A 92 -17.55 -0.89 5.49
N GLY A 93 -16.59 -1.75 5.16
CA GLY A 93 -15.16 -1.49 5.21
C GLY A 93 -14.55 -1.60 6.61
N SER A 94 -15.33 -1.85 7.67
CA SER A 94 -14.76 -2.16 8.98
C SER A 94 -13.96 -3.46 8.91
N PHE A 95 -12.86 -3.55 9.65
CA PHE A 95 -12.03 -4.75 9.63
C PHE A 95 -11.37 -5.05 10.97
N THR A 96 -11.02 -6.33 11.12
CA THR A 96 -10.10 -6.83 12.13
C THR A 96 -9.03 -7.70 11.46
N GLY A 97 -7.90 -7.92 12.13
CA GLY A 97 -6.86 -8.77 11.58
C GLY A 97 -5.56 -8.76 12.36
N LYS A 98 -4.51 -9.28 11.73
CA LYS A 98 -3.14 -9.29 12.25
C LYS A 98 -2.20 -8.62 11.27
N LEU A 99 -1.35 -7.72 11.77
CA LEU A 99 -0.21 -7.16 11.04
C LEU A 99 1.07 -7.51 11.77
N SER A 100 1.91 -8.37 11.16
CA SER A 100 3.19 -8.80 11.74
C SER A 100 3.08 -9.27 13.20
N GLY A 101 2.01 -9.99 13.54
CA GLY A 101 1.76 -10.52 14.90
C GLY A 101 1.05 -9.56 15.87
N CYS A 102 0.75 -8.33 15.44
CA CYS A 102 -0.08 -7.38 16.18
C CYS A 102 -1.54 -7.47 15.74
N ASP A 103 -2.46 -7.64 16.70
CA ASP A 103 -3.89 -7.54 16.41
C ASP A 103 -4.25 -6.10 16.07
N VAL A 104 -5.03 -5.91 15.01
CA VAL A 104 -5.45 -4.60 14.52
C VAL A 104 -6.94 -4.56 14.20
N SER A 105 -7.53 -3.39 14.31
CA SER A 105 -8.88 -3.10 13.85
C SER A 105 -8.95 -1.72 13.20
N GLY A 106 -9.87 -1.52 12.27
CA GLY A 106 -9.90 -0.29 11.49
C GLY A 106 -11.01 -0.20 10.46
N LYS A 107 -10.84 0.74 9.53
CA LYS A 107 -11.69 0.93 8.35
C LYS A 107 -10.87 1.03 7.07
N MET A 108 -11.38 0.44 6.00
CA MET A 108 -10.90 0.54 4.64
C MET A 108 -12.05 1.00 3.75
N LEU A 109 -12.05 2.30 3.41
CA LEU A 109 -13.15 2.95 2.68
C LEU A 109 -12.65 3.45 1.33
N LEU A 110 -13.49 3.48 0.30
CA LEU A 110 -13.13 4.10 -0.98
C LEU A 110 -12.60 5.51 -0.74
N ALA A 111 -11.42 5.81 -1.29
CA ALA A 111 -10.78 7.12 -1.15
C ALA A 111 -11.63 8.23 -1.80
N THR A 112 -12.42 7.87 -2.81
CA THR A 112 -13.49 8.71 -3.35
C THR A 112 -14.81 7.94 -3.20
N PRO A 113 -15.63 8.26 -2.18
CA PRO A 113 -16.91 7.59 -1.94
C PRO A 113 -17.79 7.57 -3.19
N GLY A 114 -18.45 6.43 -3.46
CA GLY A 114 -19.32 6.27 -4.63
C GLY A 114 -18.60 6.20 -5.98
N SER A 115 -17.27 6.27 -6.02
CA SER A 115 -16.51 6.07 -7.26
C SER A 115 -16.29 4.59 -7.56
N ASN A 116 -15.93 4.32 -8.82
CA ASN A 116 -15.51 2.99 -9.30
C ASN A 116 -13.98 2.82 -9.30
N ARG A 117 -13.27 3.64 -8.50
CA ARG A 117 -11.80 3.65 -8.46
C ARG A 117 -11.29 2.64 -7.45
N ASN A 118 -10.13 2.06 -7.73
CA ASN A 118 -9.55 1.01 -6.89
C ASN A 118 -8.74 1.49 -5.69
N MET A 119 -8.76 2.78 -5.37
CA MET A 119 -8.08 3.37 -4.22
C MET A 119 -9.01 3.47 -3.00
N TYR A 120 -8.47 3.13 -1.85
CA TYR A 120 -9.12 3.14 -0.55
C TYR A 120 -8.27 3.91 0.46
N ALA A 121 -8.90 4.69 1.33
CA ALA A 121 -8.31 5.22 2.53
C ALA A 121 -8.38 4.18 3.65
N VAL A 122 -7.30 4.05 4.42
CA VAL A 122 -7.20 3.12 5.54
C VAL A 122 -6.95 3.91 6.82
N THR A 123 -7.70 3.56 7.86
CA THR A 123 -7.40 3.95 9.24
C THR A 123 -7.43 2.69 10.11
N MET A 124 -6.48 2.55 11.03
CA MET A 124 -6.46 1.40 11.93
C MET A 124 -5.78 1.72 13.26
N SER A 125 -6.05 0.89 14.26
CA SER A 125 -5.43 0.95 15.58
C SER A 125 -4.95 -0.43 16.01
N VAL A 126 -3.81 -0.44 16.70
CA VAL A 126 -3.24 -1.65 17.30
C VAL A 126 -3.98 -1.97 18.59
N ALA A 127 -4.47 -3.20 18.71
CA ALA A 127 -5.06 -3.72 19.93
C ALA A 127 -3.98 -4.20 20.91
N PRO A 128 -4.28 -4.25 22.23
CA PRO A 128 -3.35 -4.84 23.20
C PRO A 128 -3.07 -6.32 22.90
N ALA A 129 -1.79 -6.67 22.71
CA ALA A 129 -1.35 -8.05 22.55
C ALA A 129 0.05 -8.25 23.13
N THR A 130 0.28 -9.35 23.85
CA THR A 130 1.57 -9.64 24.51
C THR A 130 2.72 -9.92 23.53
N SER A 131 2.41 -10.35 22.30
CA SER A 131 3.39 -10.61 21.24
C SER A 131 3.67 -9.40 20.34
N CYS A 132 3.01 -8.25 20.56
CA CYS A 132 3.12 -7.09 19.69
C CYS A 132 4.16 -6.11 20.23
N SER A 133 5.18 -5.81 19.44
CA SER A 133 6.21 -4.80 19.76
C SER A 133 5.70 -3.36 19.58
N VAL A 134 4.50 -3.18 19.02
CA VAL A 134 3.87 -1.87 18.83
C VAL A 134 2.96 -1.56 20.02
N PRO A 135 3.08 -0.38 20.65
CA PRO A 135 2.21 0.02 21.74
C PRO A 135 0.73 -0.05 21.33
N ALA A 136 -0.10 -0.58 22.22
CA ALA A 136 -1.56 -0.56 22.05
C ALA A 136 -2.06 0.88 21.86
N GLY A 137 -3.07 1.04 21.01
CA GLY A 137 -3.62 2.35 20.65
C GLY A 137 -2.81 3.12 19.62
N THR A 138 -1.65 2.60 19.16
CA THR A 138 -0.95 3.20 18.02
C THR A 138 -1.86 3.19 16.80
N THR A 139 -2.13 4.38 16.25
CA THR A 139 -2.96 4.54 15.07
C THR A 139 -2.13 4.64 13.80
N TYR A 140 -2.61 4.02 12.73
CA TYR A 140 -2.03 4.13 11.40
C TYR A 140 -3.06 4.64 10.40
N THR A 141 -2.60 5.43 9.45
CA THR A 141 -3.38 5.95 8.34
C THR A 141 -2.63 5.77 7.03
N GLY A 142 -3.35 5.70 5.92
CA GLY A 142 -2.73 5.65 4.61
C GLY A 142 -3.68 5.18 3.54
N ASN A 143 -3.13 4.55 2.51
CA ASN A 143 -3.88 4.12 1.34
C ASN A 143 -3.81 2.60 1.17
N ALA A 144 -4.84 2.05 0.53
CA ALA A 144 -4.83 0.72 -0.01
C ALA A 144 -5.41 0.73 -1.43
N ALA A 145 -5.10 -0.29 -2.21
CA ALA A 145 -5.70 -0.51 -3.51
C ALA A 145 -5.99 -1.98 -3.75
N ILE A 146 -7.13 -2.25 -4.41
CA ILE A 146 -7.37 -3.58 -4.98
C ILE A 146 -6.61 -3.68 -6.29
N LEU A 147 -5.74 -4.69 -6.37
CA LEU A 147 -4.99 -5.01 -7.57
C LEU A 147 -5.29 -6.43 -8.06
N PHE A 148 -5.41 -6.58 -9.36
CA PHE A 148 -5.48 -7.84 -10.08
C PHE A 148 -4.06 -8.19 -10.53
N VAL A 149 -3.51 -9.25 -9.94
CA VAL A 149 -2.16 -9.73 -10.27
C VAL A 149 -2.27 -10.97 -11.15
N PRO A 150 -1.59 -11.04 -12.30
CA PRO A 150 -1.61 -12.22 -13.16
C PRO A 150 -1.19 -13.49 -12.40
N ILE A 151 -1.86 -14.60 -12.69
CA ILE A 151 -1.50 -15.92 -12.17
C ILE A 151 -0.56 -16.59 -13.17
N THR A 152 0.68 -16.88 -12.75
CA THR A 152 1.67 -17.56 -13.60
C THR A 152 1.11 -18.87 -14.15
N GLY A 153 1.18 -19.05 -15.47
CA GLY A 153 0.67 -20.25 -16.16
C GLY A 153 -0.84 -20.27 -16.38
N SER A 154 -1.55 -19.16 -16.18
CA SER A 154 -2.99 -19.03 -16.41
C SER A 154 -3.32 -17.70 -17.10
N ASN A 155 -4.50 -17.63 -17.72
CA ASN A 155 -5.09 -16.38 -18.22
C ASN A 155 -5.88 -15.63 -17.13
N GLY A 156 -5.89 -16.15 -15.89
CA GLY A 156 -6.60 -15.58 -14.75
C GLY A 156 -5.78 -14.59 -13.94
N TYR A 157 -6.48 -13.84 -13.09
CA TYR A 157 -5.91 -12.89 -12.14
C TYR A 157 -6.30 -13.26 -10.71
N ARG A 158 -5.37 -13.12 -9.77
CA ARG A 158 -5.68 -13.12 -8.34
C ARG A 158 -5.98 -11.71 -7.87
N ARG A 159 -7.02 -11.55 -7.05
CA ARG A 159 -7.32 -10.28 -6.39
C ARG A 159 -6.42 -10.14 -5.17
N THR A 160 -5.83 -8.96 -5.03
CA THR A 160 -5.00 -8.59 -3.89
C THR A 160 -5.39 -7.24 -3.35
N VAL A 161 -5.10 -6.99 -2.07
CA VAL A 161 -5.12 -5.66 -1.46
C VAL A 161 -3.67 -5.27 -1.16
N LEU A 162 -3.15 -4.32 -1.93
CA LEU A 162 -1.91 -3.64 -1.61
C LEU A 162 -2.24 -2.52 -0.62
N TYR A 163 -1.59 -2.48 0.53
CA TYR A 163 -1.77 -1.42 1.51
C TYR A 163 -0.42 -0.80 1.90
N ASN A 164 -0.49 0.46 2.30
CA ASN A 164 0.64 1.24 2.72
C ASN A 164 0.16 2.30 3.70
N VAL A 165 0.54 2.14 4.97
CA VAL A 165 0.10 2.99 6.07
C VAL A 165 1.28 3.39 6.94
N HIS A 166 1.14 4.52 7.63
CA HIS A 166 2.12 5.05 8.55
C HIS A 166 1.42 5.54 9.82
N ASN A 167 2.15 5.64 10.91
CA ASN A 167 1.66 6.26 12.12
C ASN A 167 1.79 7.80 12.04
N LEU A 168 1.16 8.50 12.98
CA LEU A 168 1.05 9.97 12.97
C LEU A 168 2.39 10.73 12.90
N ASN A 169 3.46 10.17 13.48
CA ASN A 169 4.78 10.79 13.46
C ASN A 169 5.68 10.26 12.35
N GLU A 170 5.16 9.42 11.44
CA GLU A 170 5.88 8.91 10.27
C GLU A 170 7.16 8.12 10.64
N LEU A 171 7.23 7.58 11.86
CA LEU A 171 8.35 6.76 12.32
C LEU A 171 8.09 5.26 12.15
N ARG A 172 6.84 4.86 11.89
CA ARG A 172 6.45 3.46 11.73
C ARG A 172 5.57 3.30 10.51
N TYR A 173 5.94 2.34 9.68
CA TYR A 173 5.25 2.02 8.44
C TYR A 173 4.80 0.58 8.45
N ALA A 174 3.64 0.31 7.87
CA ALA A 174 3.20 -1.03 7.53
C ALA A 174 2.76 -1.05 6.07
N TYR A 175 3.30 -1.99 5.31
CA TYR A 175 2.98 -2.18 3.91
C TYR A 175 3.00 -3.66 3.56
N GLY A 176 2.18 -4.04 2.59
CA GLY A 176 2.08 -5.43 2.16
C GLY A 176 1.01 -5.62 1.09
N GLN A 177 0.96 -6.83 0.52
CA GLN A 177 0.02 -7.17 -0.55
C GLN A 177 -0.68 -8.49 -0.24
N LEU A 178 -1.88 -8.38 0.31
CA LEU A 178 -2.66 -9.52 0.79
C LEU A 178 -3.44 -10.14 -0.35
N THR A 179 -3.46 -11.47 -0.43
CA THR A 179 -4.22 -12.20 -1.45
C THR A 179 -5.61 -12.55 -0.91
N LYS A 180 -6.63 -12.40 -1.75
CA LYS A 180 -7.99 -12.81 -1.43
C LYS A 180 -8.04 -14.32 -1.15
N GLN A 181 -8.71 -14.73 -0.08
CA GLN A 181 -9.00 -16.13 0.23
C GLN A 181 -10.34 -16.56 -0.36
#